data_AF-A0A7K2E7Q6-F1
#
_entry.id   AF-A0A7K2E7Q6-F1
#
_cell.length_a   1.000
_cell.length_b   1.000
_cell.length_c   1.000
_cell.angle_alpha   90.00
_cell.angle_beta   90.00
_cell.angle_gamma   90.00
#
_symmetry.space_group_name_H-M   'P 1'
#
loop_
_entity.id
_entity.type
_entity.pdbx_description
1 polymer ?
#
loop_
_entity_poly.entity_id
_entity_poly.type
_entity_poly.pdbx_seq_one_letter_code
_entity_poly.pdbx_strand_id
1 'polypeptide(L)'
;MRTGVFLFGGVEFADAGAGPPAPTDRRYSSEQVWRATEQTIDAGVVCDRLGFDSFWLTEHHFQHEGYEVVPNGILVGTVLAERTESVRIGMAFNIVPQWHPLRLAEDFATLHNVSGGRGILGVG
;
A
#
# COMPACT_ATOMS: atom_id res chain seq x y z
N MET A 1 1.32 24.11 5.92
CA MET A 1 1.18 23.25 4.72
C MET A 1 1.32 21.81 5.19
N ARG A 2 0.54 20.86 4.65
CA ARG A 2 0.68 19.42 4.93
C ARG A 2 1.27 18.72 3.71
N THR A 3 2.18 17.78 3.92
CA THR A 3 2.88 17.03 2.87
C THR A 3 2.69 15.53 3.11
N GLY A 4 2.08 14.86 2.13
CA GLY A 4 1.93 13.40 2.11
C GLY A 4 2.83 12.76 1.06
N VAL A 5 3.15 11.48 1.26
CA VAL A 5 3.91 10.65 0.32
C VAL A 5 3.04 9.50 -0.16
N PHE A 6 3.09 9.26 -1.47
CA PHE A 6 2.46 8.13 -2.12
C PHE A 6 3.54 7.36 -2.87
N LEU A 7 3.59 6.04 -2.67
CA LEU A 7 4.45 5.15 -3.43
C LEU A 7 3.60 3.98 -3.93
N PHE A 8 3.82 3.64 -5.20
CA PHE A 8 3.10 2.57 -5.88
C PHE A 8 3.37 1.19 -5.23
N GLY A 9 4.58 1.00 -4.70
CA GLY A 9 4.98 -0.23 -4.03
C GLY A 9 4.97 -1.41 -4.98
N GLY A 10 5.99 -1.52 -5.84
CA GLY A 10 6.10 -2.60 -6.82
C GLY A 10 7.53 -3.05 -7.04
N VAL A 11 7.69 -4.21 -7.67
CA VAL A 11 9.00 -4.72 -8.07
C VAL A 11 9.57 -3.83 -9.18
N GLU A 12 10.85 -3.45 -9.07
CA GLU A 12 11.50 -2.66 -10.12
C GLU A 12 11.57 -3.43 -11.45
N PHE A 13 11.21 -2.72 -12.52
CA PHE A 13 11.21 -3.25 -13.88
C PHE A 13 12.47 -2.84 -14.64
N ALA A 14 13.14 -3.83 -15.24
CA ALA A 14 14.21 -3.56 -16.20
C ALA A 14 13.66 -3.12 -17.58
N ASP A 15 12.39 -3.41 -17.84
CA ASP A 15 11.72 -3.36 -19.13
C ASP A 15 10.25 -2.92 -18.98
N ALA A 16 10.01 -1.75 -18.36
CA ALA A 16 8.69 -1.16 -18.27
C ALA A 16 8.18 -0.66 -19.63
N GLY A 17 6.92 -0.96 -20.00
CA GLY A 17 6.28 -0.48 -21.23
C GLY A 17 5.12 -1.34 -21.72
N ALA A 18 4.41 -0.89 -22.77
CA ALA A 18 3.23 -1.57 -23.35
C ALA A 18 3.55 -2.80 -24.24
N GLY A 19 4.74 -3.37 -24.07
CA GLY A 19 5.22 -4.53 -24.84
C GLY A 19 5.12 -5.83 -24.04
N PRO A 20 5.58 -6.95 -24.63
CA PRO A 20 5.80 -8.18 -23.87
C PRO A 20 6.73 -7.93 -22.66
N PRO A 21 6.63 -8.75 -21.60
CA PRO A 21 5.72 -9.90 -21.42
C PRO A 21 4.30 -9.48 -21.00
N ALA A 22 3.36 -10.43 -21.00
CA ALA A 22 1.97 -10.13 -20.68
C ALA A 22 1.81 -9.68 -19.21
N PRO A 23 0.84 -8.79 -18.89
CA PRO A 23 0.52 -8.36 -17.52
C PRO A 23 0.46 -9.50 -16.49
N THR A 24 -0.12 -10.62 -16.92
CA THR A 24 -0.45 -11.76 -16.06
C THR A 24 0.69 -12.77 -15.96
N ASP A 25 1.79 -12.57 -16.69
CA ASP A 25 2.91 -13.48 -16.63
C ASP A 25 3.65 -13.31 -15.31
N ARG A 26 3.96 -14.43 -14.64
CA ARG A 26 4.78 -14.39 -13.44
C ARG A 26 6.23 -14.09 -13.81
N ARG A 27 6.62 -12.82 -13.74
CA ARG A 27 7.96 -12.32 -14.10
C ARG A 27 8.96 -12.36 -12.96
N TYR A 28 8.49 -12.32 -11.72
CA TYR A 28 9.34 -12.17 -10.54
C TYR A 28 9.21 -13.32 -9.56
N SER A 29 10.33 -13.59 -8.89
CA SER A 29 10.40 -14.55 -7.80
C SER A 29 9.64 -14.05 -6.58
N SER A 30 9.22 -14.98 -5.70
CA SER A 30 8.61 -14.63 -4.43
C SER A 30 9.54 -13.75 -3.57
N GLU A 31 10.85 -13.94 -3.67
CA GLU A 31 11.85 -13.13 -2.95
C GLU A 31 11.83 -11.67 -3.40
N GLN A 32 11.78 -11.42 -4.72
CA GLN A 32 11.71 -10.06 -5.26
C GLN A 32 10.42 -9.35 -4.87
N VAL A 33 9.29 -10.07 -4.93
CA VAL A 33 7.99 -9.54 -4.48
C VAL A 33 8.04 -9.19 -3.00
N TRP A 34 8.57 -10.09 -2.17
CA TRP A 34 8.71 -9.85 -0.73
C TRP A 34 9.61 -8.64 -0.44
N ARG A 35 10.75 -8.53 -1.12
CA ARG A 35 11.67 -7.40 -0.97
C ARG A 35 10.99 -6.07 -1.30
N ALA A 36 10.18 -6.01 -2.35
CA ALA A 36 9.42 -4.81 -2.69
C ALA A 36 8.36 -4.47 -1.61
N THR A 37 7.75 -5.49 -0.98
CA THR A 37 6.81 -5.28 0.13
C THR A 37 7.54 -4.67 1.33
N GLU A 38 8.70 -5.21 1.71
CA GLU A 38 9.52 -4.66 2.80
C GLU A 38 9.95 -3.22 2.51
N GLN A 39 10.41 -2.94 1.28
CA GLN A 39 10.78 -1.57 0.88
C GLN A 39 9.63 -0.58 0.99
N THR A 40 8.40 -1.01 0.66
CA THR A 40 7.21 -0.16 0.79
C THR A 40 6.91 0.16 2.26
N ILE A 41 7.03 -0.82 3.15
CA ILE A 41 6.86 -0.63 4.60
C ILE A 41 7.96 0.28 5.16
N ASP A 42 9.22 0.01 4.81
CA ASP A 42 10.37 0.78 5.27
C ASP A 42 10.29 2.24 4.80
N ALA A 43 9.78 2.49 3.59
CA ALA A 43 9.53 3.84 3.12
C ALA A 43 8.51 4.59 4.00
N GLY A 44 7.45 3.92 4.45
CA GLY A 44 6.50 4.49 5.41
C GLY A 44 7.14 4.82 6.76
N VAL A 45 8.01 3.93 7.28
CA VAL A 45 8.79 4.18 8.51
C VAL A 45 9.75 5.35 8.36
N VAL A 46 10.41 5.46 7.20
CA VAL A 46 11.27 6.60 6.88
C VAL A 46 10.45 7.89 6.81
N CYS A 47 9.25 7.86 6.21
CA CYS A 47 8.36 9.03 6.14
C CYS A 47 7.94 9.51 7.54
N ASP A 48 7.61 8.58 8.44
CA ASP A 48 7.31 8.90 9.85
C ASP A 48 8.51 9.60 10.53
N ARG A 49 9.71 9.02 10.41
CA ARG A 49 10.94 9.60 10.98
C ARG A 49 11.28 10.98 10.42
N LEU A 50 10.94 11.24 9.15
CA LEU A 50 11.18 12.52 8.48
C LEU A 50 10.07 13.55 8.75
N GLY A 51 9.01 13.18 9.47
CA GLY A 51 7.94 14.11 9.86
C GLY A 51 6.93 14.42 8.74
N PHE A 52 6.73 13.50 7.78
CA PHE A 52 5.65 13.64 6.81
C PHE A 52 4.27 13.48 7.47
N ASP A 53 3.27 14.20 6.96
CA ASP A 53 1.91 14.16 7.52
C ASP A 53 1.18 12.85 7.24
N SER A 54 1.46 12.22 6.10
CA SER A 54 0.77 10.99 5.68
C SER A 54 1.60 10.14 4.70
N PHE A 55 1.39 8.83 4.78
CA PHE A 55 1.90 7.84 3.84
C PHE A 55 0.72 7.08 3.23
N TRP A 56 0.67 6.98 1.92
CA TRP A 56 -0.46 6.45 1.17
C TRP A 56 -0.09 5.15 0.46
N LEU A 57 -0.86 4.11 0.78
CA LEU A 57 -0.88 2.82 0.10
C LEU A 57 -1.99 2.82 -0.95
N THR A 58 -1.91 1.91 -1.92
CA THR A 58 -2.92 1.78 -2.97
C THR A 58 -3.16 0.31 -3.25
N GLU A 59 -4.43 -0.05 -3.43
CA GLU A 59 -4.84 -1.42 -3.67
C GLU A 59 -4.71 -1.76 -5.16
N HIS A 60 -3.91 -2.78 -5.47
CA HIS A 60 -3.71 -3.22 -6.84
C HIS A 60 -3.71 -4.73 -6.99
N HIS A 61 -4.28 -5.18 -8.11
CA HIS A 61 -4.44 -6.59 -8.44
C HIS A 61 -4.12 -6.81 -9.93
N PHE A 62 -3.15 -7.68 -10.22
CA PHE A 62 -2.89 -8.23 -11.55
C PHE A 62 -2.73 -7.19 -12.69
N GLN A 63 -1.99 -6.09 -12.43
CA GLN A 63 -1.94 -4.94 -13.34
C GLN A 63 -0.94 -5.10 -14.49
N HIS A 64 -1.18 -4.36 -15.57
CA HIS A 64 -0.28 -4.33 -16.73
C HIS A 64 0.89 -3.37 -16.52
N GLU A 65 0.63 -2.28 -15.81
CA GLU A 65 1.57 -1.20 -15.54
C GLU A 65 2.61 -1.58 -14.48
N GLY A 66 2.39 -2.64 -13.70
CA GLY A 66 3.30 -2.99 -12.63
C GLY A 66 3.03 -4.30 -11.90
N TYR A 67 4.04 -4.71 -11.10
CA TYR A 67 4.01 -5.86 -10.20
C TYR A 67 3.92 -5.29 -8.80
N GLU A 68 2.83 -4.55 -8.55
CA GLU A 68 2.60 -3.97 -7.24
C GLU A 68 2.36 -5.05 -6.22
N VAL A 69 2.76 -4.75 -4.99
CA VAL A 69 2.83 -5.73 -3.91
C VAL A 69 1.89 -5.39 -2.76
N VAL A 70 0.93 -4.48 -3.01
CA VAL A 70 -0.08 -4.04 -2.04
C VAL A 70 -1.49 -4.40 -2.53
N PRO A 71 -1.86 -5.70 -2.51
CA PRO A 71 -3.23 -6.12 -2.83
C PRO A 71 -4.23 -5.85 -1.70
N ASN A 72 -3.74 -5.51 -0.50
CA ASN A 72 -4.57 -5.15 0.64
C ASN A 72 -3.88 -4.06 1.46
N GLY A 73 -4.23 -2.81 1.18
CA GLY A 73 -3.67 -1.65 1.88
C GLY A 73 -3.98 -1.65 3.37
N ILE A 74 -5.14 -2.14 3.80
CA ILE A 74 -5.54 -2.15 5.22
C ILE A 74 -4.62 -3.05 6.04
N LEU A 75 -4.33 -4.26 5.56
CA LEU A 75 -3.43 -5.19 6.24
C LEU A 75 -1.96 -4.73 6.23
N VAL A 76 -1.48 -4.14 5.14
CA VAL A 76 -0.14 -3.55 5.13
C VAL A 76 -0.10 -2.32 6.06
N GLY A 77 -1.21 -1.57 6.12
CA GLY A 77 -1.39 -0.43 7.00
C GLY A 77 -1.32 -0.79 8.48
N THR A 78 -1.76 -1.98 8.90
CA THR A 78 -1.64 -2.39 10.31
C THR A 78 -0.19 -2.66 10.71
N VAL A 79 0.64 -3.17 9.78
CA VAL A 79 2.09 -3.28 9.98
C VAL A 79 2.74 -1.90 10.12
N LEU A 80 2.36 -0.95 9.26
CA LEU A 80 2.82 0.43 9.39
C LEU A 80 2.38 1.04 10.73
N ALA A 81 1.15 0.77 11.18
CA ALA A 81 0.64 1.27 12.44
C ALA A 81 1.48 0.81 13.64
N GLU A 82 2.02 -0.41 13.59
CA GLU A 82 2.91 -0.95 14.63
C GLU A 82 4.32 -0.35 14.56
N ARG A 83 4.83 -0.06 13.36
CA ARG A 83 6.22 0.42 13.15
C ARG A 83 6.38 1.94 13.13
N THR A 84 5.30 2.70 13.26
CA THR A 84 5.31 4.17 13.16
C THR A 84 4.51 4.80 14.28
N GLU A 85 4.84 6.03 14.64
CA GLU A 85 4.24 6.71 15.79
C GLU A 85 3.28 7.84 15.39
N SER A 86 3.56 8.55 14.30
CA SER A 86 2.90 9.84 14.01
C SER A 86 2.28 9.94 12.62
N VAL A 87 2.88 9.31 11.61
CA VAL A 87 2.42 9.40 10.22
C VAL A 87 1.00 8.85 10.09
N ARG A 88 0.16 9.57 9.34
CA ARG A 88 -1.19 9.08 9.02
C ARG A 88 -1.10 8.05 7.89
N ILE A 89 -1.86 6.97 8.02
CA ILE A 89 -1.76 5.82 7.12
C ILE A 89 -2.99 5.81 6.23
N GLY A 90 -2.81 6.25 4.98
CA GLY A 90 -3.90 6.40 4.02
C GLY A 90 -3.98 5.25 3.04
N MET A 91 -5.21 4.90 2.67
CA MET A 91 -5.48 4.13 1.46
C MET A 91 -5.90 5.13 0.39
N ALA A 92 -5.12 5.28 -0.68
CA ALA A 92 -5.48 6.16 -1.79
C ALA A 92 -6.80 5.69 -2.40
N PHE A 93 -6.93 4.38 -2.61
CA PHE A 93 -8.14 3.72 -3.06
C PHE A 93 -8.22 2.32 -2.42
N ASN A 94 -9.35 2.02 -1.78
CA ASN A 94 -9.82 0.64 -1.65
C ASN A 94 -10.82 0.43 -2.79
N ILE A 95 -10.71 -0.68 -3.52
CA ILE A 95 -11.54 -0.95 -4.71
C ILE A 95 -12.92 -1.41 -4.25
N VAL A 96 -13.76 -0.46 -3.80
CA VAL A 96 -14.99 -0.74 -3.03
C VAL A 96 -15.90 -1.77 -3.68
N PRO A 97 -16.11 -1.79 -5.03
CA PRO A 97 -16.94 -2.79 -5.67
C PRO A 97 -16.45 -4.24 -5.51
N GLN A 98 -15.17 -4.46 -5.16
CA GLN A 98 -14.58 -5.78 -4.94
C GLN A 98 -14.62 -6.22 -3.47
N TRP A 99 -14.99 -5.33 -2.55
CA TRP A 99 -15.06 -5.64 -1.13
C TRP A 99 -16.47 -6.05 -0.69
N HIS A 100 -16.55 -6.98 0.26
CA HIS A 100 -17.76 -7.11 1.06
C HIS A 100 -17.86 -5.88 1.99
N PRO A 101 -18.95 -5.08 1.95
CA PRO A 101 -19.00 -3.78 2.61
C PRO A 101 -18.80 -3.86 4.12
N LEU A 102 -19.37 -4.89 4.77
CA LEU A 102 -19.16 -5.10 6.20
C LEU A 102 -17.70 -5.40 6.54
N ARG A 103 -16.99 -6.15 5.68
CA ARG A 103 -15.58 -6.51 5.91
C ARG A 103 -14.68 -5.31 5.73
N LEU A 104 -14.91 -4.50 4.69
CA LEU A 104 -14.17 -3.25 4.50
C LEU A 104 -14.33 -2.32 5.72
N ALA A 105 -15.56 -2.19 6.24
CA ALA A 105 -15.83 -1.37 7.40
C ALA A 105 -15.13 -1.91 8.68
N GLU A 106 -15.24 -3.20 8.96
CA GLU A 106 -14.63 -3.84 10.13
C GLU A 106 -13.09 -3.83 10.07
N ASP A 107 -12.51 -4.16 8.92
CA ASP A 107 -11.07 -4.21 8.74
C ASP A 107 -10.47 -2.79 8.83
N PHE A 108 -11.10 -1.78 8.21
CA PHE A 108 -10.64 -0.40 8.32
C PHE A 108 -10.81 0.15 9.74
N ALA A 109 -11.96 -0.08 10.39
CA ALA A 109 -12.16 0.35 11.77
C ALA A 109 -11.10 -0.24 12.71
N THR A 110 -10.71 -1.50 12.47
CA THR A 110 -9.61 -2.15 13.19
C THR A 110 -8.30 -1.39 13.00
N LEU A 111 -7.89 -1.12 11.76
CA LEU A 111 -6.69 -0.32 11.47
C LEU A 111 -6.75 1.06 12.13
N HIS A 112 -7.88 1.77 12.00
CA HIS A 112 -8.03 3.10 12.56
C HIS A 112 -7.85 3.09 14.08
N ASN A 113 -8.44 2.12 14.77
CA ASN A 113 -8.31 2.00 16.22
C ASN A 113 -6.88 1.59 16.66
N VAL A 114 -6.30 0.57 16.03
CA VAL A 114 -4.94 0.09 16.37
C VAL A 114 -3.89 1.16 16.11
N SER A 115 -4.06 1.98 15.08
CA SER A 115 -3.16 3.09 14.76
C SER A 115 -3.35 4.33 15.64
N GLY A 116 -4.26 4.32 16.62
CA GLY A 116 -4.55 5.49 17.46
C GLY A 116 -5.24 6.63 16.70
N GLY A 117 -6.06 6.30 15.71
CA GLY A 117 -6.80 7.25 14.88
C GLY A 117 -6.02 7.80 13.67
N ARG A 118 -4.89 7.18 13.33
CA ARG A 118 -4.03 7.61 12.21
C ARG A 118 -4.46 7.06 10.85
N GLY A 119 -5.26 6.00 10.80
CA GLY A 119 -5.80 5.44 9.55
C GLY A 119 -6.72 6.41 8.80
N ILE A 120 -6.58 6.51 7.48
CA ILE A 120 -7.43 7.31 6.58
C ILE A 120 -8.06 6.38 5.52
N LEU A 121 -9.39 6.35 5.47
CA LEU A 121 -10.14 5.57 4.49
C LEU A 121 -10.30 6.38 3.20
N GLY A 122 -9.54 6.04 2.17
CA GLY A 122 -9.87 6.43 0.80
C GLY A 122 -10.63 5.31 0.09
N VAL A 123 -11.51 5.69 -0.82
CA VAL A 123 -12.40 4.80 -1.57
C VAL A 123 -12.35 5.19 -3.05
N GLY A 124 -12.41 4.19 -3.93
CA GLY A 124 -12.39 4.35 -5.38
C GLY A 124 -13.06 3.21 -6.11
#